data_AF-A0A6L8GIV5-F1
#
_entry.id   AF-A0A6L8GIV5-F1
#
_cell.length_a   1.000
_cell.length_b   1.000
_cell.length_c   1.000
_cell.angle_alpha   90.00
_cell.angle_beta   90.00
_cell.angle_gamma   90.00
#
_symmetry.space_group_name_H-M   'P 1'
#
loop_
_entity.id
_entity.type
_entity.pdbx_description
1 polymer ?
#
loop_
_entity_poly.entity_id
_entity_poly.type
_entity_poly.pdbx_seq_one_letter_code
_entity_poly.pdbx_strand_id
1 'polypeptide(L)'
;MRQTQGSVVCANCGKLVGINEQTCPYCGAWRPGLFGWAPVIRSVVGNRLDLISLILMACVTLYAVSLLLEPEAAFSGGGFLSILSPGGRALYQLGMTGGVAWDQGWWWTVLTANYLHGSLLHIVFNMMWIRNLGPAATEVYGPARTFVLFNVAGVCGFLVSNVMTSMSDPFAFATPTIGASGGIFGLLAALIVYGRKRGSSMMERQLWQWAILLFV
;
A
#
# COMPACT_ATOMS: atom_id res chain seq x y z
N MET A 1 26.60 21.96 0.78
CA MET A 1 26.06 23.33 0.84
C MET A 1 25.06 23.50 -0.30
N ARG A 2 23.82 23.89 0.01
CA ARG A 2 22.75 24.04 -0.99
C ARG A 2 23.04 25.30 -1.81
N GLN A 3 23.38 25.17 -3.10
CA GLN A 3 23.54 26.33 -3.97
C GLN A 3 22.21 27.10 -4.01
N THR A 4 22.23 28.36 -3.58
CA THR A 4 21.05 29.24 -3.49
C THR A 4 20.86 30.08 -4.75
N GLN A 5 21.83 30.02 -5.67
CA GLN A 5 21.85 30.75 -6.93
C GLN A 5 22.36 29.84 -8.05
N GLY A 6 21.79 30.00 -9.24
CA GLY A 6 22.11 29.22 -10.42
C GLY A 6 20.88 28.82 -11.24
N SER A 7 21.13 28.26 -12.42
CA SER A 7 20.13 27.68 -13.30
C SER A 7 20.18 26.16 -13.25
N VAL A 8 19.03 25.51 -13.23
CA VAL A 8 18.85 24.07 -13.27
C VAL A 8 18.02 23.69 -14.49
N VAL A 9 18.28 22.54 -15.09
CA VAL A 9 17.46 22.04 -16.20
C VAL A 9 16.17 21.47 -15.62
N CYS A 10 15.02 21.95 -16.10
CA CYS A 10 13.72 21.43 -15.72
C CYS A 10 13.58 19.98 -16.20
N ALA A 11 13.33 19.06 -15.27
CA ALA A 11 13.18 17.64 -15.56
C ALA A 11 11.98 17.29 -16.46
N ASN A 12 11.01 18.20 -16.61
CA ASN A 12 9.79 17.93 -17.37
C ASN A 12 9.90 18.41 -18.83
N CYS A 13 10.53 19.55 -19.08
CA CYS A 13 10.61 20.14 -20.43
C CYS A 13 12.03 20.32 -20.96
N GLY A 14 13.07 19.98 -20.18
CA GLY A 14 14.46 20.10 -20.57
C GLY A 14 14.99 21.54 -20.69
N LYS A 15 14.18 22.55 -20.33
CA LYS A 15 14.59 23.96 -20.38
C LYS A 15 15.28 24.40 -19.09
N LEU A 16 16.26 25.29 -19.23
CA LEU A 16 16.92 25.94 -18.09
C LEU A 16 15.93 26.85 -17.37
N VAL A 17 15.83 26.69 -16.05
CA VAL A 17 14.99 27.47 -15.14
C VAL A 17 15.78 27.84 -13.88
N GLY A 18 15.35 28.89 -13.18
CA GLY A 18 15.99 29.30 -11.94
C GLY A 18 15.85 28.24 -10.84
N ILE A 19 16.90 28.06 -10.01
CA ILE A 19 16.87 27.08 -8.90
C ILE A 19 15.81 27.40 -7.82
N ASN A 20 15.41 28.68 -7.72
CA ASN A 20 14.40 29.17 -6.77
C ASN A 20 13.00 29.31 -7.37
N GLU A 21 12.81 28.92 -8.63
CA GLU A 21 11.50 29.02 -9.28
C GLU A 21 10.51 28.02 -8.64
N GLN A 22 9.35 28.50 -8.18
CA GLN A 22 8.35 27.64 -7.56
C GLN A 22 7.60 26.78 -8.59
N THR A 23 7.48 27.29 -9.81
CA THR A 23 6.83 26.64 -10.95
C THR A 23 7.63 26.91 -12.19
N CYS A 24 7.82 25.88 -13.04
CA CYS A 24 8.51 26.06 -14.30
C CYS A 24 7.66 26.98 -15.21
N PRO A 25 8.21 28.11 -15.69
CA PRO A 25 7.47 29.05 -16.53
C PRO A 25 7.10 28.48 -17.90
N TYR A 26 7.74 27.38 -18.32
CA TYR A 26 7.52 26.77 -19.62
C TYR A 26 6.49 25.63 -19.61
N CYS A 27 6.39 24.88 -18.52
CA CYS A 27 5.56 23.67 -18.47
C CYS A 27 4.72 23.54 -17.20
N GLY A 28 4.77 24.51 -16.29
CA GLY A 28 4.02 24.51 -15.04
C GLY A 28 4.52 23.51 -13.98
N ALA A 29 5.62 22.80 -14.22
CA ALA A 29 6.15 21.82 -13.26
C ALA A 29 6.49 22.47 -11.92
N TRP A 30 5.95 21.95 -10.83
CA TRP A 30 6.16 22.46 -9.48
C TRP A 30 7.57 22.11 -8.96
N ARG A 31 8.30 23.12 -8.46
CA ARG A 31 9.67 23.09 -7.91
C ARG A 31 10.70 22.37 -8.78
N PRO A 32 11.04 22.90 -9.96
CA PRO A 32 12.03 22.31 -10.87
C PRO A 32 13.46 22.23 -10.30
N GLY A 33 13.80 23.00 -9.26
CA GLY A 33 15.13 23.02 -8.63
C GLY A 33 15.35 22.08 -7.45
N LEU A 34 14.46 21.09 -7.22
CA LEU A 34 14.69 20.09 -6.18
C LEU A 34 15.78 19.10 -6.62
N PHE A 35 17.03 19.37 -6.22
CA PHE A 35 18.16 18.48 -6.45
C PHE A 35 18.01 17.20 -5.62
N GLY A 36 17.95 16.03 -6.27
CA GLY A 36 17.81 14.71 -5.65
C GLY A 36 17.51 13.62 -6.70
N TRP A 37 17.15 12.43 -6.23
CA TRP A 37 16.77 11.31 -7.11
C TRP A 37 15.38 11.44 -7.74
N ALA A 38 14.58 12.45 -7.36
CA ALA A 38 13.20 12.61 -7.82
C ALA A 38 13.02 12.68 -9.37
N PRO A 39 13.90 13.35 -10.14
CA PRO A 39 13.86 13.33 -11.61
C PRO A 39 14.25 11.98 -12.20
N VAL A 40 15.25 11.33 -11.60
CA VAL A 40 15.78 10.02 -12.04
C VAL A 40 14.79 8.91 -11.75
N ILE A 41 14.16 8.94 -10.58
CA ILE A 41 13.04 8.05 -10.23
C ILE A 41 11.89 8.30 -11.20
N ARG A 42 11.55 9.55 -11.52
CA ARG A 42 10.52 9.87 -12.54
C ARG A 42 10.88 9.39 -13.95
N SER A 43 12.15 9.46 -14.36
CA SER A 43 12.59 9.05 -15.70
C SER A 43 12.71 7.53 -15.85
N VAL A 44 13.03 6.82 -14.77
CA VAL A 44 13.09 5.34 -14.74
C VAL A 44 11.71 4.71 -14.55
N VAL A 45 10.84 5.32 -13.76
CA VAL A 45 9.50 4.79 -13.43
C VAL A 45 8.42 5.26 -14.42
N GLY A 46 8.71 6.25 -15.26
CA GLY A 46 7.82 6.70 -16.33
C GLY A 46 6.61 7.49 -15.82
N ASN A 47 6.10 8.40 -16.66
CA ASN A 47 5.04 9.35 -16.32
C ASN A 47 3.64 8.70 -16.10
N ARG A 48 3.54 7.37 -16.00
CA ARG A 48 2.27 6.62 -15.93
C ARG A 48 2.19 5.54 -14.84
N LEU A 49 3.26 5.26 -14.10
CA LEU A 49 3.16 4.36 -12.93
C LEU A 49 2.81 5.22 -11.71
N ASP A 50 1.51 5.42 -11.47
CA ASP A 50 1.06 5.95 -10.20
C ASP A 50 1.37 4.92 -9.08
N LEU A 51 1.62 5.41 -7.86
CA LEU A 51 2.00 4.54 -6.74
C LEU A 51 0.89 3.57 -6.34
N ILE A 52 -0.36 3.87 -6.72
CA ILE A 52 -1.51 2.99 -6.49
C ILE A 52 -1.44 1.79 -7.43
N SER A 53 -1.15 2.00 -8.71
CA SER A 53 -0.94 0.95 -9.71
C SER A 53 0.23 0.08 -9.34
N LEU A 54 1.28 0.64 -8.74
CA LEU A 54 2.39 -0.16 -8.19
C LEU A 54 1.92 -1.08 -7.05
N ILE A 55 1.09 -0.59 -6.12
CA ILE A 55 0.49 -1.42 -5.07
C ILE A 55 -0.37 -2.53 -5.69
N LEU A 56 -1.26 -2.18 -6.62
CA LEU A 56 -2.15 -3.14 -7.28
C LEU A 56 -1.36 -4.22 -8.04
N MET A 57 -0.37 -3.81 -8.83
CA MET A 57 0.51 -4.70 -9.58
C MET A 57 1.29 -5.62 -8.65
N ALA A 58 1.82 -5.10 -7.53
CA ALA A 58 2.53 -5.91 -6.55
C ALA A 58 1.61 -6.97 -5.92
N CYS A 59 0.40 -6.59 -5.51
CA CYS A 59 -0.58 -7.52 -4.94
C CYS A 59 -0.97 -8.63 -5.92
N VAL A 60 -1.31 -8.25 -7.17
CA VAL A 60 -1.72 -9.21 -8.21
C VAL A 60 -0.56 -10.12 -8.59
N THR A 61 0.65 -9.57 -8.74
CA THR A 61 1.84 -10.35 -9.09
C THR A 61 2.18 -11.35 -8.00
N LEU A 62 2.22 -10.93 -6.73
CA LEU A 62 2.54 -11.83 -5.62
C LEU A 62 1.47 -12.91 -5.42
N TYR A 63 0.20 -12.58 -5.64
CA TYR A 63 -0.88 -13.57 -5.62
C TYR A 63 -0.80 -14.57 -6.79
N ALA A 64 -0.47 -14.11 -8.00
CA ALA A 64 -0.25 -15.02 -9.12
C ALA A 64 0.96 -15.94 -8.86
N VAL A 65 2.06 -15.38 -8.35
CA VAL A 65 3.25 -16.16 -7.99
C VAL A 65 2.93 -17.17 -6.88
N SER A 66 2.16 -16.81 -5.86
CA SER A 66 1.81 -17.74 -4.78
C SER A 66 0.98 -18.93 -5.28
N LEU A 67 0.07 -18.72 -6.24
CA LEU A 67 -0.68 -19.80 -6.89
C LEU A 67 0.21 -20.68 -7.77
N LEU A 68 1.19 -20.10 -8.46
CA LEU A 68 2.11 -20.84 -9.33
C LEU A 68 3.11 -21.70 -8.54
N LEU A 69 3.49 -21.27 -7.33
CA LEU A 69 4.41 -22.03 -6.45
C LEU A 69 3.75 -23.29 -5.87
N GLU A 70 2.43 -23.29 -5.72
CA GLU A 70 1.68 -24.40 -5.13
C GLU A 70 0.30 -24.56 -5.78
N PRO A 71 0.26 -24.98 -7.06
CA PRO A 71 -0.98 -25.01 -7.86
C PRO A 71 -1.98 -26.05 -7.35
N GLU A 72 -1.51 -27.10 -6.68
CA GLU A 72 -2.36 -28.14 -6.09
C GLU A 72 -3.25 -27.59 -4.96
N ALA A 73 -2.75 -26.60 -4.20
CA ALA A 73 -3.51 -25.97 -3.12
C ALA A 73 -4.62 -25.03 -3.66
N ALA A 74 -4.48 -24.52 -4.88
CA ALA A 74 -5.43 -23.58 -5.46
C ALA A 74 -6.85 -24.17 -5.61
N PHE A 75 -6.95 -25.49 -5.73
CA PHE A 75 -8.22 -26.21 -5.89
C PHE A 75 -8.56 -27.15 -4.73
N SER A 76 -7.75 -27.16 -3.67
CA SER A 76 -7.99 -28.03 -2.50
C SER A 76 -8.99 -27.45 -1.50
N GLY A 77 -9.47 -26.21 -1.71
CA GLY A 77 -10.40 -25.51 -0.84
C GLY A 77 -11.85 -26.00 -0.99
N GLY A 78 -12.45 -26.49 0.10
CA GLY A 78 -13.80 -27.07 0.11
C GLY A 78 -14.97 -26.07 0.11
N GLY A 79 -14.78 -24.79 -0.19
CA GLY A 79 -15.86 -23.78 -0.12
C GLY A 79 -15.65 -22.54 -1.00
N PHE A 80 -16.71 -21.75 -1.17
CA PHE A 80 -16.70 -20.55 -2.03
C PHE A 80 -15.63 -19.52 -1.61
N LEU A 81 -15.38 -19.38 -0.30
CA LEU A 81 -14.40 -18.43 0.24
C LEU A 81 -12.94 -18.88 0.03
N SER A 82 -12.70 -20.16 -0.28
CA SER A 82 -11.37 -20.75 -0.46
C SER A 82 -11.03 -21.07 -1.92
N ILE A 83 -11.82 -20.58 -2.88
CA ILE A 83 -11.52 -20.68 -4.31
C ILE A 83 -10.19 -19.97 -4.60
N LEU A 84 -9.27 -20.67 -5.27
CA LEU A 84 -7.90 -20.20 -5.58
C LEU A 84 -7.19 -19.68 -4.32
N SER A 85 -7.23 -20.47 -3.25
CA SER A 85 -6.47 -20.22 -2.03
C SER A 85 -5.02 -20.68 -2.23
N PRO A 86 -4.01 -19.80 -2.14
CA PRO A 86 -2.62 -20.23 -2.18
C PRO A 86 -2.28 -21.10 -0.98
N GLY A 87 -1.38 -22.06 -1.16
CA GLY A 87 -0.93 -22.91 -0.07
C GLY A 87 -0.08 -22.15 0.95
N GLY A 88 -0.15 -22.57 2.22
CA GLY A 88 0.55 -21.92 3.32
C GLY A 88 2.08 -21.89 3.14
N ARG A 89 2.64 -22.94 2.52
CA ARG A 89 4.08 -23.02 2.24
C ARG A 89 4.50 -21.93 1.24
N ALA A 90 3.77 -21.77 0.14
CA ALA A 90 4.01 -20.68 -0.81
C ALA A 90 3.88 -19.29 -0.16
N LEU A 91 2.88 -19.10 0.69
CA LEU A 91 2.68 -17.84 1.41
C LEU A 91 3.83 -17.51 2.37
N TYR A 92 4.32 -18.50 3.13
CA TYR A 92 5.49 -18.31 3.99
C TYR A 92 6.76 -17.97 3.20
N GLN A 93 7.00 -18.62 2.06
CA GLN A 93 8.14 -18.31 1.19
C GLN A 93 8.10 -16.89 0.64
N LEU A 94 6.90 -16.35 0.38
CA LEU A 94 6.70 -15.00 -0.12
C LEU A 94 6.62 -13.94 0.99
N GLY A 95 6.77 -14.34 2.26
CA GLY A 95 6.84 -13.42 3.39
C GLY A 95 5.51 -13.17 4.10
N MET A 96 4.69 -14.20 4.25
CA MET A 96 3.58 -14.22 5.22
C MET A 96 4.09 -13.96 6.63
N THR A 97 3.31 -13.22 7.43
CA THR A 97 3.66 -12.88 8.81
C THR A 97 2.83 -13.68 9.80
N GLY A 98 3.27 -13.69 11.07
CA GLY A 98 2.65 -14.49 12.11
C GLY A 98 3.15 -15.95 12.10
N GLY A 99 2.82 -16.68 13.14
CA GLY A 99 3.30 -18.02 13.43
C GLY A 99 4.81 -18.09 13.40
N VAL A 100 5.32 -19.05 12.62
CA VAL A 100 6.74 -19.33 12.45
C VAL A 100 7.55 -18.08 12.08
N ALA A 101 7.01 -17.19 11.24
CA ALA A 101 7.73 -15.97 10.83
C ALA A 101 7.95 -14.98 11.98
N TRP A 102 6.98 -14.86 12.88
CA TRP A 102 7.08 -13.99 14.05
C TRP A 102 8.06 -14.56 15.07
N ASP A 103 7.97 -15.87 15.32
CA ASP A 103 8.81 -16.55 16.31
C ASP A 103 10.28 -16.61 15.89
N GLN A 104 10.56 -16.68 14.58
CA GLN A 104 11.91 -16.60 14.03
C GLN A 104 12.43 -15.15 13.89
N GLY A 105 11.63 -14.14 14.24
CA GLY A 105 12.05 -12.74 14.20
C GLY A 105 12.19 -12.16 12.79
N TRP A 106 11.42 -12.66 11.81
CA TRP A 106 11.44 -12.17 10.43
C TRP A 106 10.74 -10.81 10.30
N TRP A 107 11.38 -9.76 10.80
CA TRP A 107 10.81 -8.42 10.89
C TRP A 107 10.35 -7.80 9.56
N TRP A 108 10.83 -8.29 8.41
CA TRP A 108 10.38 -7.82 7.10
C TRP A 108 9.00 -8.36 6.70
N THR A 109 8.51 -9.45 7.32
CA THR A 109 7.26 -10.09 6.92
C THR A 109 6.04 -9.23 7.17
N VAL A 110 6.08 -8.33 8.16
CA VAL A 110 4.99 -7.36 8.41
C VAL A 110 4.80 -6.39 7.25
N LEU A 111 5.83 -6.18 6.42
CA LEU A 111 5.73 -5.36 5.22
C LEU A 111 5.27 -6.21 4.02
N THR A 112 5.88 -7.37 3.80
CA THR A 112 5.55 -8.23 2.64
C THR A 112 4.15 -8.84 2.75
N ALA A 113 3.71 -9.22 3.96
CA ALA A 113 2.38 -9.76 4.20
C ALA A 113 1.26 -8.78 3.82
N ASN A 114 1.53 -7.47 3.80
CA ASN A 114 0.60 -6.44 3.35
C ASN A 114 0.23 -6.54 1.86
N TYR A 115 0.98 -7.31 1.08
CA TYR A 115 0.76 -7.52 -0.35
C TYR A 115 0.31 -8.95 -0.70
N LEU A 116 0.30 -9.86 0.28
CA LEU A 116 -0.13 -11.25 0.10
C LEU A 116 -1.62 -11.41 0.33
N HIS A 117 -2.24 -12.35 -0.37
CA HIS A 117 -3.68 -12.60 -0.31
C HIS A 117 -3.97 -14.10 -0.25
N GLY A 118 -4.99 -14.45 0.53
CA GLY A 118 -5.30 -15.85 0.87
C GLY A 118 -6.37 -16.51 0.01
N SER A 119 -7.07 -15.77 -0.86
CA SER A 119 -8.07 -16.34 -1.78
C SER A 119 -8.42 -15.34 -2.89
N LEU A 120 -9.12 -15.81 -3.93
CA LEU A 120 -9.57 -14.96 -5.04
C LEU A 120 -10.49 -13.84 -4.55
N LEU A 121 -11.47 -14.18 -3.71
CA LEU A 121 -12.40 -13.19 -3.19
C LEU A 121 -11.66 -12.15 -2.34
N HIS A 122 -10.73 -12.60 -1.52
CA HIS A 122 -9.93 -11.73 -0.66
C HIS A 122 -9.13 -10.71 -1.48
N ILE A 123 -8.45 -11.13 -2.56
CA ILE A 123 -7.73 -10.17 -3.42
C ILE A 123 -8.69 -9.23 -4.17
N VAL A 124 -9.76 -9.75 -4.76
CA VAL A 124 -10.73 -8.93 -5.52
C VAL A 124 -11.29 -7.80 -4.66
N PHE A 125 -11.69 -8.11 -3.43
CA PHE A 125 -12.22 -7.13 -2.50
C PHE A 125 -11.19 -6.05 -2.13
N ASN A 126 -9.95 -6.46 -1.78
CA ASN A 126 -8.89 -5.50 -1.48
C ASN A 126 -8.56 -4.61 -2.69
N MET A 127 -8.48 -5.17 -3.90
CA MET A 127 -8.17 -4.40 -5.11
C MET A 127 -9.26 -3.38 -5.42
N MET A 128 -10.53 -3.74 -5.25
CA MET A 128 -11.66 -2.81 -5.39
C MET A 128 -11.52 -1.62 -4.44
N TRP A 129 -11.21 -1.86 -3.16
CA TRP A 129 -11.05 -0.82 -2.16
C TRP A 129 -9.81 0.06 -2.38
N ILE A 130 -8.69 -0.53 -2.78
CA ILE A 130 -7.49 0.24 -3.17
C ILE A 130 -7.78 1.14 -4.37
N ARG A 131 -8.55 0.67 -5.36
CA ARG A 131 -8.96 1.48 -6.52
C ARG A 131 -9.94 2.59 -6.16
N ASN A 132 -10.79 2.39 -5.14
CA ASN A 132 -11.73 3.41 -4.69
C ASN A 132 -11.08 4.46 -3.78
N LEU A 133 -10.32 4.03 -2.77
CA LEU A 133 -9.70 4.90 -1.76
C LEU A 133 -8.37 5.50 -2.22
N GLY A 134 -7.60 4.77 -3.02
CA GLY A 134 -6.26 5.16 -3.46
C GLY A 134 -6.22 6.50 -4.20
N PRO A 135 -7.07 6.73 -5.23
CA PRO A 135 -7.15 8.01 -5.93
C PRO A 135 -7.60 9.15 -5.02
N ALA A 136 -8.65 8.94 -4.20
CA ALA A 136 -9.15 9.95 -3.26
C ALA A 136 -8.08 10.36 -2.24
N ALA A 137 -7.38 9.39 -1.65
CA ALA A 137 -6.26 9.66 -0.74
C ALA A 137 -5.10 10.37 -1.45
N THR A 138 -4.79 9.99 -2.69
CA THR A 138 -3.76 10.62 -3.52
C THR A 138 -4.08 12.08 -3.85
N GLU A 139 -5.34 12.41 -4.12
CA GLU A 139 -5.78 13.79 -4.35
C GLU A 139 -5.63 14.65 -3.09
N VAL A 140 -5.98 14.10 -1.93
CA VAL A 140 -5.95 14.81 -0.65
C VAL A 140 -4.53 14.97 -0.10
N TYR A 141 -3.74 13.90 -0.09
CA TYR A 141 -2.45 13.84 0.60
C TYR A 141 -1.25 13.89 -0.35
N GLY A 142 -1.44 13.61 -1.63
CA GLY A 142 -0.39 13.39 -2.62
C GLY A 142 0.07 11.93 -2.68
N PRO A 143 0.62 11.48 -3.82
CA PRO A 143 0.86 10.07 -4.10
C PRO A 143 1.88 9.43 -3.14
N ALA A 144 2.97 10.14 -2.82
CA ALA A 144 4.01 9.62 -1.92
C ALA A 144 3.47 9.42 -0.49
N ARG A 145 2.63 10.35 0.00
CA ARG A 145 2.07 10.25 1.35
C ARG A 145 1.03 9.13 1.43
N THR A 146 0.19 8.97 0.41
CA THR A 146 -0.75 7.86 0.33
C THR A 146 -0.04 6.51 0.36
N PHE A 147 1.05 6.36 -0.40
CA PHE A 147 1.84 5.14 -0.42
C PHE A 147 2.45 4.83 0.96
N VAL A 148 3.02 5.84 1.63
CA VAL A 148 3.56 5.69 2.98
C VAL A 148 2.47 5.36 3.99
N LEU A 149 1.33 6.06 3.94
CA LEU A 149 0.18 5.79 4.83
C LEU A 149 -0.32 4.36 4.70
N PHE A 150 -0.47 3.87 3.47
CA PHE A 150 -0.88 2.49 3.20
C PHE A 150 0.09 1.47 3.82
N ASN A 151 1.40 1.64 3.62
CA ASN A 151 2.40 0.72 4.14
C ASN A 151 2.54 0.78 5.66
N VAL A 152 2.60 2.00 6.23
CA VAL A 152 2.74 2.19 7.67
C VAL A 152 1.51 1.65 8.39
N ALA A 153 0.30 1.91 7.89
CA ALA A 153 -0.91 1.37 8.50
C ALA A 153 -0.96 -0.15 8.44
N GLY A 154 -0.56 -0.76 7.30
CA GLY A 154 -0.43 -2.21 7.18
C GLY A 154 0.56 -2.79 8.21
N VAL A 155 1.78 -2.25 8.26
CA VAL A 155 2.82 -2.67 9.22
C VAL A 155 2.35 -2.52 10.66
N CYS A 156 1.77 -1.37 11.03
CA CYS A 156 1.22 -1.16 12.37
C CYS A 156 0.11 -2.16 12.70
N GLY A 157 -0.79 -2.45 11.75
CA GLY A 157 -1.84 -3.45 11.93
C GLY A 157 -1.28 -4.84 12.22
N PHE A 158 -0.29 -5.28 11.44
CA PHE A 158 0.36 -6.58 11.68
C PHE A 158 1.15 -6.62 12.99
N LEU A 159 1.87 -5.55 13.34
CA LEU A 159 2.59 -5.47 14.61
C LEU A 159 1.62 -5.60 15.79
N VAL A 160 0.53 -4.83 15.78
CA VAL A 160 -0.50 -4.91 16.84
C VAL A 160 -1.11 -6.31 16.88
N SER A 161 -1.47 -6.89 15.74
CA SER A 161 -2.03 -8.25 15.69
C SER A 161 -1.09 -9.29 16.28
N ASN A 162 0.19 -9.30 15.88
CA ASN A 162 1.16 -10.29 16.36
C ASN A 162 1.46 -10.12 17.85
N VAL A 163 1.61 -8.87 18.32
CA VAL A 163 1.84 -8.57 19.74
C VAL A 163 0.63 -9.00 20.58
N MET A 164 -0.58 -8.67 20.15
CA MET A 164 -1.81 -9.05 20.88
C MET A 164 -1.94 -10.57 20.97
N THR A 165 -1.68 -11.31 19.89
CA THR A 165 -1.72 -12.78 19.94
C THR A 165 -0.68 -13.35 20.90
N SER A 166 0.55 -12.83 20.89
CA SER A 166 1.61 -13.27 21.81
C SER A 166 1.33 -12.95 23.29
N MET A 167 0.55 -11.89 23.56
CA MET A 167 0.14 -11.52 24.92
C MET A 167 -1.04 -12.36 25.42
N SER A 168 -1.96 -12.75 24.53
CA SER A 168 -3.15 -13.51 24.92
C SER A 168 -2.85 -14.96 25.27
N ASP A 169 -1.85 -15.57 24.64
CA ASP A 169 -1.41 -16.93 24.95
C ASP A 169 0.10 -17.06 24.66
N PRO A 170 0.95 -17.09 25.70
CA PRO A 170 2.40 -17.22 25.56
C PRO A 170 2.87 -18.53 24.91
N PHE A 171 2.00 -19.54 24.85
CA PHE A 171 2.27 -20.84 24.24
C PHE A 171 1.61 -21.00 22.87
N ALA A 172 0.76 -20.05 22.46
CA ALA A 172 0.21 -20.03 21.11
C ALA A 172 1.23 -19.44 20.14
N PHE A 173 1.52 -20.21 19.09
CA PHE A 173 2.11 -19.67 17.88
C PHE A 173 1.21 -18.53 17.38
N ALA A 174 1.80 -17.37 17.04
CA ALA A 174 1.02 -16.27 16.49
C ALA A 174 0.17 -16.76 15.30
N THR A 175 -1.08 -16.34 15.17
CA THR A 175 -1.91 -16.82 14.05
C THR A 175 -1.36 -16.28 12.74
N PRO A 176 -1.08 -17.13 11.73
CA PRO A 176 -0.58 -16.66 10.45
C PRO A 176 -1.58 -15.69 9.81
N THR A 177 -1.11 -14.55 9.30
CA THR A 177 -1.97 -13.50 8.75
C THR A 177 -1.34 -12.80 7.54
N ILE A 178 -2.20 -12.35 6.62
CA ILE A 178 -1.85 -11.67 5.35
C ILE A 178 -2.99 -10.76 4.91
N GLY A 179 -2.70 -9.80 4.04
CA GLY A 179 -3.70 -8.97 3.38
C GLY A 179 -3.36 -7.48 3.38
N ALA A 180 -3.86 -6.78 2.37
CA ALA A 180 -3.75 -5.32 2.25
C ALA A 180 -4.73 -4.55 3.15
N SER A 181 -5.62 -5.25 3.86
CA SER A 181 -6.74 -4.66 4.60
C SER A 181 -6.29 -3.66 5.67
N GLY A 182 -5.21 -3.92 6.40
CA GLY A 182 -4.65 -2.97 7.37
C GLY A 182 -4.26 -1.63 6.73
N GLY A 183 -3.64 -1.68 5.55
CA GLY A 183 -3.34 -0.49 4.76
C GLY A 183 -4.59 0.24 4.27
N ILE A 184 -5.60 -0.51 3.81
CA ILE A 184 -6.89 0.04 3.34
C ILE A 184 -7.63 0.76 4.47
N PHE A 185 -7.74 0.14 5.64
CA PHE A 185 -8.34 0.77 6.82
C PHE A 185 -7.57 2.01 7.26
N GLY A 186 -6.24 2.01 7.14
CA GLY A 186 -5.42 3.20 7.38
C GLY A 186 -5.73 4.35 6.43
N LEU A 187 -5.88 4.06 5.13
CA LEU A 187 -6.27 5.05 4.13
C LEU A 187 -7.68 5.60 4.40
N LEU A 188 -8.63 4.71 4.74
CA LEU A 188 -9.99 5.09 5.09
C LEU A 188 -10.01 6.00 6.33
N ALA A 189 -9.30 5.62 7.39
CA ALA A 189 -9.19 6.41 8.62
C ALA A 189 -8.59 7.79 8.34
N ALA A 190 -7.55 7.88 7.52
CA ALA A 190 -6.96 9.16 7.11
C ALA A 190 -8.00 10.04 6.40
N LEU A 191 -8.72 9.50 5.42
CA LEU A 191 -9.76 10.21 4.68
C LEU A 191 -10.90 10.69 5.59
N ILE A 192 -11.34 9.88 6.56
CA ILE A 192 -12.37 10.28 7.56
C ILE A 192 -11.86 11.46 8.39
N VAL A 193 -10.63 11.38 8.93
CA VAL A 193 -10.04 12.45 9.74
C VAL A 193 -9.91 13.74 8.92
N TYR A 194 -9.56 13.64 7.64
CA TYR A 194 -9.52 14.80 6.74
C TYR A 194 -10.90 15.41 6.51
N GLY A 195 -11.91 14.59 6.20
CA GLY A 195 -13.29 15.03 6.00
C GLY A 195 -13.84 15.77 7.22
N ARG A 196 -13.58 15.26 8.43
CA ARG A 196 -13.98 15.90 9.69
C ARG A 196 -13.32 17.26 9.89
N LYS A 197 -12.03 17.41 9.58
CA LYS A 197 -11.32 18.70 9.67
C LYS A 197 -11.81 19.74 8.68
N ARG A 198 -12.37 19.32 7.53
CA ARG A 198 -12.91 20.20 6.49
C ARG A 198 -14.41 20.47 6.62
N GLY A 199 -15.10 19.81 7.54
CA GLY A 199 -16.54 20.00 7.77
C GLY A 199 -17.44 19.42 6.67
N SER A 200 -16.96 18.50 5.83
CA SER A 200 -17.79 17.92 4.76
C SER A 200 -18.59 16.71 5.26
N SER A 201 -19.80 16.94 5.74
CA SER A 201 -20.70 15.90 6.28
C SER A 201 -21.07 14.81 5.29
N MET A 202 -21.15 15.12 3.98
CA MET A 202 -21.47 14.15 2.93
C MET A 202 -20.35 13.13 2.71
N MET A 203 -19.09 13.59 2.68
CA MET A 203 -17.93 12.71 2.51
C MET A 203 -17.74 11.81 3.75
N GLU A 204 -17.97 12.36 4.95
CA GLU A 204 -17.91 11.58 6.18
C GLU A 204 -18.94 10.43 6.19
N ARG A 205 -20.19 10.70 5.82
CA ARG A 205 -21.26 9.67 5.81
C ARG A 205 -20.95 8.54 4.82
N GLN A 206 -20.39 8.85 3.65
CA GLN A 206 -20.01 7.84 2.67
C GLN A 206 -18.83 6.99 3.14
N LEU A 207 -17.81 7.58 3.76
CA LEU A 207 -16.66 6.84 4.30
C LEU A 207 -17.04 5.93 5.47
N TRP A 208 -17.99 6.34 6.31
CA TRP A 208 -18.52 5.47 7.37
C TRP A 208 -19.32 4.28 6.83
N GLN A 209 -20.11 4.47 5.77
CA GLN A 209 -20.78 3.35 5.09
C GLN A 209 -19.75 2.36 4.52
N TRP A 210 -18.66 2.88 3.96
CA TRP A 210 -17.55 2.07 3.47
C TRP A 210 -16.82 1.32 4.59
N ALA A 211 -16.66 1.92 5.77
CA ALA A 211 -16.11 1.25 6.94
C ALA A 211 -16.95 0.05 7.39
N ILE A 212 -18.28 0.19 7.36
CA ILE A 212 -19.20 -0.90 7.71
C ILE A 212 -19.08 -2.03 6.69
N LEU A 213 -19.07 -1.71 5.39
CA LEU A 213 -18.93 -2.71 4.33
C LEU A 213 -17.58 -3.44 4.35
N LEU A 214 -16.52 -2.82 4.88
CA LEU A 214 -15.21 -3.46 5.05
C LEU A 214 -15.15 -4.43 6.24
N PHE A 215 -16.07 -4.31 7.20
CA PHE A 215 -16.12 -5.13 8.41
C PHE A 215 -17.06 -6.33 8.30
N VAL A 216 -17.96 -6.33 7.31
CA VAL A 216 -18.91 -7.41 6.99
C VAL A 216 -18.32 -8.33 5.93
#